data_AF-A0A832LRV9-F1
#
_entry.id   AF-A0A832LRV9-F1
#
_cell.length_a   1.000
_cell.length_b   1.000
_cell.length_c   1.000
_cell.angle_alpha   90.00
_cell.angle_beta   90.00
_cell.angle_gamma   90.00
#
_symmetry.space_group_name_H-M   'P 1'
#
loop_
_entity.id
_entity.type
_entity.pdbx_description
1 polymer ?
#
loop_
_entity_poly.entity_id
_entity_poly.type
_entity_poly.pdbx_seq_one_letter_code
_entity_poly.pdbx_strand_id
1 'polypeptide(L)'
;MKKVAMCIAVLAVLCLAGCGNVYLRGEALTAAETSTMDAYQAVERSEPQREPDCPAWLRAYLQENFKQWRFFVRAARKDEAWGPKLEGEQP
;
A
#
# COMPACT_ATOMS: atom_id res chain seq x y z
N MET A 1 -21.53 -29.82 4.37
CA MET A 1 -20.25 -30.05 3.65
C MET A 1 -20.13 -29.24 2.36
N LYS A 2 -21.07 -29.32 1.41
CA LYS A 2 -20.99 -28.57 0.13
C LYS A 2 -20.86 -27.04 0.28
N LYS A 3 -21.62 -26.44 1.21
CA LYS A 3 -21.58 -24.99 1.48
C LYS A 3 -20.23 -24.51 2.02
N VAL A 4 -19.58 -25.32 2.87
CA VAL A 4 -18.26 -25.00 3.46
C VAL A 4 -17.18 -25.07 2.39
N ALA A 5 -17.20 -26.09 1.53
CA ALA A 5 -16.26 -26.20 0.41
C ALA A 5 -16.40 -25.03 -0.58
N MET A 6 -17.63 -24.57 -0.83
CA MET A 6 -17.90 -23.40 -1.67
C MET A 6 -17.36 -22.10 -1.04
N CYS A 7 -17.52 -21.90 0.28
CA CYS A 7 -16.93 -20.74 0.96
C CYS A 7 -15.41 -20.75 0.91
N ILE A 8 -14.77 -21.92 1.08
CA ILE A 8 -13.31 -22.06 1.00
C ILE A 8 -12.81 -21.80 -0.42
N ALA A 9 -13.52 -22.28 -1.44
CA ALA A 9 -13.17 -22.03 -2.85
C ALA A 9 -13.31 -20.54 -3.21
N VAL A 10 -14.36 -19.87 -2.72
CA VAL A 10 -14.56 -18.43 -2.91
C VAL A 10 -13.46 -17.63 -2.19
N LEU A 11 -13.12 -18.00 -0.95
CA LEU A 11 -12.00 -17.39 -0.21
C LEU A 11 -10.68 -17.59 -0.97
N ALA A 12 -10.40 -18.79 -1.48
CA ALA A 12 -9.19 -19.05 -2.24
C ALA A 12 -9.12 -18.22 -3.53
N VAL A 13 -10.22 -18.07 -4.27
CA VAL A 13 -10.28 -17.24 -5.48
C VAL A 13 -10.16 -15.74 -5.15
N LEU A 14 -10.78 -15.29 -4.07
CA LEU A 14 -10.64 -13.90 -3.60
C LEU A 14 -9.22 -13.62 -3.07
N CYS A 15 -8.55 -14.60 -2.47
CA CYS A 15 -7.14 -14.52 -2.08
C CYS A 15 -6.17 -14.59 -3.27
N LEU A 16 -6.62 -15.01 -4.45
CA LEU A 16 -5.83 -15.01 -5.70
C LEU A 16 -5.97 -13.68 -6.47
N ALA A 17 -7.00 -12.89 -6.18
CA ALA A 17 -7.21 -11.56 -6.77
C ALA A 17 -6.47 -10.48 -5.96
N GLY A 18 -5.17 -10.66 -5.76
CA GLY A 18 -4.27 -9.64 -5.24
C GLY A 18 -3.13 -9.42 -6.23
N CYS A 19 -3.24 -8.36 -7.03
CA CYS A 19 -2.15 -7.71 -7.78
C CYS A 19 -1.21 -8.66 -8.55
N GLY A 20 -1.41 -8.77 -9.88
CA GLY A 20 -0.49 -9.50 -10.77
C GLY A 20 0.95 -9.18 -10.42
N ASN A 21 1.77 -10.23 -10.22
CA ASN A 21 3.15 -10.15 -9.75
C ASN A 21 3.92 -9.03 -10.46
N VAL A 22 3.92 -7.81 -9.89
CA VAL A 22 4.64 -6.68 -10.47
C VAL A 22 6.09 -6.90 -10.10
N TYR A 23 6.83 -7.46 -11.05
CA TYR A 23 8.23 -7.74 -10.86
C TYR A 23 9.05 -6.47 -11.11
N LEU A 24 9.26 -5.69 -10.05
CA LEU A 24 10.05 -4.46 -10.12
C LEU A 24 11.53 -4.76 -9.95
N ARG A 25 12.34 -4.33 -10.91
CA ARG A 25 13.81 -4.40 -10.87
C ARG A 25 14.42 -3.21 -11.62
N GLY A 26 15.68 -2.92 -11.31
CA GLY A 26 16.42 -1.84 -11.97
C GLY A 26 15.66 -0.51 -11.88
N GLU A 27 15.57 0.19 -13.00
CA GLU A 27 14.91 1.50 -13.10
C GLU A 27 13.43 1.47 -12.69
N ALA A 28 12.72 0.37 -12.97
CA ALA A 28 11.31 0.25 -12.57
C ALA A 28 11.16 0.20 -11.03
N LEU A 29 12.10 -0.44 -10.33
CA LEU A 29 12.13 -0.42 -8.86
C LEU A 29 12.48 0.97 -8.36
N THR A 30 13.49 1.62 -8.93
CA THR A 30 13.86 2.99 -8.55
C THR A 30 12.69 3.97 -8.74
N ALA A 31 11.96 3.89 -9.86
CA ALA A 31 10.78 4.73 -10.09
C ALA A 31 9.65 4.46 -9.07
N ALA A 32 9.45 3.21 -8.68
CA ALA A 32 8.48 2.84 -7.65
C ALA A 32 8.91 3.34 -6.26
N GLU A 33 10.21 3.29 -5.93
CA GLU A 33 10.75 3.87 -4.69
C GLU A 33 10.51 5.37 -4.63
N THR A 34 10.82 6.10 -5.71
CA THR A 34 10.55 7.53 -5.82
C THR A 34 9.06 7.83 -5.67
N SER A 35 8.20 7.12 -6.42
CA SER A 35 6.75 7.29 -6.35
C SER A 35 6.20 7.01 -4.95
N THR A 36 6.77 6.04 -4.24
CA THR A 36 6.41 5.73 -2.85
C THR A 36 6.77 6.89 -1.92
N MET A 37 7.95 7.49 -2.08
CA MET A 37 8.38 8.62 -1.27
C MET A 37 7.59 9.90 -1.60
N ASP A 38 7.21 10.11 -2.85
CA ASP A 38 6.33 11.21 -3.26
C ASP A 38 4.93 11.05 -2.63
N ALA A 39 4.39 9.83 -2.62
CA ALA A 39 3.13 9.53 -1.94
C ALA A 39 3.23 9.76 -0.43
N TYR A 40 4.35 9.39 0.21
CA TYR A 40 4.59 9.69 1.63
C TYR A 40 4.58 11.20 1.90
N GLN A 41 5.27 11.98 1.07
CA GLN A 41 5.27 13.44 1.22
C GLN A 41 3.87 14.05 1.03
N ALA A 42 3.03 13.46 0.17
CA ALA A 42 1.65 13.91 0.03
C ALA A 42 0.83 13.66 1.31
N VAL A 43 1.02 12.51 1.97
CA VAL A 43 0.42 12.22 3.29
C VAL A 43 0.84 13.28 4.31
N GLU A 44 2.15 13.50 4.44
CA GLU A 44 2.74 14.50 5.37
C GLU A 44 2.20 15.92 5.16
N ARG A 45 1.95 16.32 3.91
CA ARG A 45 1.38 17.64 3.61
C ARG A 45 -0.10 17.74 3.96
N SER A 46 -0.83 16.62 3.88
CA SER A 46 -2.27 16.56 4.15
C SER A 46 -2.63 16.46 5.64
N GLU A 47 -1.64 16.36 6.54
CA GLU A 47 -1.84 16.25 7.97
C GLU A 47 -2.72 17.39 8.53
N PRO A 48 -3.61 17.12 9.50
CA PRO A 48 -4.51 18.14 10.05
C PRO A 48 -3.82 19.41 10.56
N GLN A 49 -2.58 19.30 11.04
CA GLN A 49 -1.79 20.42 11.54
C GLN A 49 -1.27 21.31 10.41
N ARG A 50 -1.08 20.76 9.19
CA ARG A 50 -0.56 21.48 8.02
C ARG A 50 -1.67 21.92 7.07
N GLU A 51 -2.68 21.07 6.87
CA GLU A 51 -3.83 21.33 6.01
C GLU A 51 -5.15 20.95 6.72
N PRO A 52 -5.67 21.85 7.58
CA PRO A 52 -6.88 21.60 8.37
C PRO A 52 -8.12 21.33 7.50
N ASP A 53 -8.21 22.01 6.35
CA ASP A 53 -9.34 21.94 5.43
C ASP A 53 -9.27 20.74 4.46
N CYS A 54 -8.21 19.95 4.53
CA CYS A 54 -8.08 18.74 3.71
C CYS A 54 -9.24 17.77 4.01
N PRO A 55 -10.05 17.38 3.01
CA PRO A 55 -11.15 16.46 3.24
C PRO A 55 -10.68 15.12 3.83
N ALA A 56 -11.41 14.60 4.81
CA ALA A 56 -11.04 13.35 5.49
C ALA A 56 -10.86 12.16 4.52
N TRP A 57 -11.70 12.09 3.47
CA TRP A 57 -11.58 11.05 2.45
C TRP A 57 -10.28 11.16 1.64
N LEU A 58 -9.79 12.38 1.40
CA LEU A 58 -8.56 12.62 0.66
C LEU A 58 -7.34 12.21 1.50
N ARG A 59 -7.31 12.54 2.79
CA ARG A 59 -6.27 12.05 3.72
C ARG A 59 -6.23 10.52 3.75
N ALA A 60 -7.38 9.87 3.89
CA ALA A 60 -7.48 8.42 3.89
C ALA A 60 -6.97 7.83 2.57
N TYR A 61 -7.37 8.40 1.43
CA TYR A 61 -6.89 8.00 0.12
C TYR A 61 -5.36 8.09 -0.01
N LEU A 62 -4.76 9.21 0.42
CA LEU A 62 -3.31 9.41 0.33
C LEU A 62 -2.56 8.40 1.22
N GLN A 63 -3.06 8.13 2.42
CA GLN A 63 -2.48 7.12 3.31
C GLN A 63 -2.52 5.72 2.70
N GLU A 64 -3.67 5.31 2.16
CA GLU A 64 -3.79 4.00 1.52
C GLU A 64 -2.96 3.89 0.24
N ASN A 65 -2.87 4.98 -0.55
CA ASN A 65 -2.03 5.03 -1.74
C ASN A 65 -0.54 4.83 -1.39
N PHE A 66 -0.05 5.51 -0.35
CA PHE A 66 1.31 5.31 0.15
C PHE A 66 1.54 3.86 0.61
N LYS A 67 0.62 3.30 1.40
CA LYS A 67 0.73 1.91 1.90
C LYS A 67 0.82 0.89 0.75
N GLN A 68 0.00 1.06 -0.28
CA GLN A 68 0.02 0.19 -1.46
C GLN A 68 1.36 0.27 -2.21
N TRP A 69 1.85 1.47 -2.48
CA TRP A 69 3.15 1.66 -3.12
C TRP A 69 4.29 1.04 -2.31
N ARG A 70 4.32 1.30 -1.01
CA ARG A 70 5.33 0.73 -0.11
C ARG A 70 5.25 -0.79 -0.04
N PHE A 71 4.05 -1.37 -0.09
CA PHE A 71 3.90 -2.82 -0.17
C PHE A 71 4.58 -3.40 -1.42
N PHE A 72 4.39 -2.80 -2.60
CA PHE A 72 5.06 -3.27 -3.82
C PHE A 72 6.57 -3.16 -3.75
N VAL A 73 7.10 -2.06 -3.18
CA VAL A 73 8.54 -1.90 -3.01
C VAL A 73 9.11 -2.91 -2.02
N ARG A 74 8.47 -3.11 -0.86
CA ARG A 74 8.89 -4.11 0.14
C ARG A 74 8.92 -5.51 -0.45
N ALA A 75 7.89 -5.87 -1.20
CA ALA A 75 7.82 -7.16 -1.90
C ALA A 75 8.95 -7.32 -2.94
N ALA A 76 9.22 -6.28 -3.73
CA ALA A 76 10.28 -6.29 -4.74
C ALA A 76 11.69 -6.36 -4.14
N ARG A 77 11.93 -5.61 -3.05
CA ARG A 77 13.21 -5.61 -2.30
C ARG A 77 13.40 -6.83 -1.43
N LYS A 78 12.31 -7.56 -1.11
CA LYS A 78 12.27 -8.60 -0.07
C LYS A 78 12.72 -8.07 1.29
N ASP A 79 12.27 -6.86 1.62
CA ASP A 79 12.63 -6.14 2.84
C ASP A 79 11.37 -5.49 3.42
N GLU A 80 10.84 -6.06 4.50
CA GLU A 80 9.63 -5.57 5.16
C GLU A 80 9.87 -4.28 5.97
N ALA A 81 11.13 -3.94 6.27
CA ALA A 81 11.48 -2.75 7.02
C ALA A 81 11.61 -1.50 6.13
N TRP A 82 11.57 -1.67 4.80
CA TRP A 82 11.79 -0.57 3.87
C TRP A 82 10.69 0.50 3.92
N GLY A 83 11.10 1.77 3.87
CA GLY A 83 10.22 2.95 3.84
C GLY A 83 9.70 3.40 5.22
N PRO A 84 9.30 4.68 5.35
CA PRO A 84 8.81 5.22 6.62
C PRO A 84 7.49 4.55 7.03
N LYS A 85 7.21 4.51 8.34
CA LYS A 85 5.91 4.07 8.88
C LYS A 85 5.00 5.27 9.09
N LEU A 86 3.71 5.09 8.79
CA LEU A 86 2.72 6.10 9.16
C LEU A 86 2.45 6.03 10.67
N GLU A 87 2.03 7.15 11.25
CA GLU A 87 1.60 7.19 12.65
C GLU A 87 0.42 6.23 12.89
N GLY A 88 0.49 5.44 13.97
CA GLY A 88 -0.54 4.46 14.32
C GLY A 88 -0.52 3.18 13.49
N GLU A 89 0.44 3.00 12.59
CA GLU A 89 0.57 1.79 11.79
C GLU A 89 1.12 0.61 12.62
N GLN A 90 0.34 -0.48 12.70
CA GLN A 90 0.76 -1.70 13.41
C GLN A 90 1.89 -2.42 12.66
N PRO A 91 2.78 -3.13 13.39
CA PRO A 91 3.87 -3.90 12.80
C PRO A 91 3.39 -5.01 11.86
#